data_AF-A0A1B0G4G4-F1
#
_entry.id   AF-A0A1B0G4G4-F1
#
_cell.length_a   1.000
_cell.length_b   1.000
_cell.length_c   1.000
_cell.angle_alpha   90.00
_cell.angle_beta   90.00
_cell.angle_gamma   90.00
#
_symmetry.space_group_name_H-M   'P 1'
#
loop_
_entity.id
_entity.type
_entity.pdbx_description
1 polymer ?
#
loop_
_entity_poly.entity_id
_entity_poly.type
_entity_poly.pdbx_seq_one_letter_code
_entity_poly.pdbx_strand_id
1 'polypeptide(L)'
;MEEPIVLHNIGHTVQFQVPRTSLGEKPFITGGILVGKYVVEQTHFHWGSAAHKGSEHALNGRRYDLEMHIVHRNAKYADVNTAKDFENGVAVIAVLFEVAKLEKFWNIKDSNGKRYVNTRGLQSSLYRNVSHVGHRAVRNSAWNFGCPQPEPGIVVR
;
A
#
# COMPACT_ATOMS: atom_id res chain seq x y z
N MET A 1 7.48 -16.84 -17.60
CA MET A 1 7.89 -15.43 -17.66
C MET A 1 6.82 -14.65 -16.94
N GLU A 2 7.17 -13.87 -15.91
CA GLU A 2 6.22 -12.98 -15.25
C GLU A 2 5.86 -11.86 -16.23
N GLU A 3 4.57 -11.66 -16.48
CA GLU A 3 4.11 -10.58 -17.35
C GLU A 3 4.44 -9.23 -16.71
N PRO A 4 4.85 -8.22 -17.50
CA PRO A 4 5.13 -6.90 -16.97
C PRO A 4 3.85 -6.27 -16.39
N ILE A 5 3.98 -5.62 -15.23
CA ILE A 5 2.88 -4.83 -14.67
C ILE A 5 2.66 -3.60 -15.56
N VAL A 6 1.44 -3.47 -16.09
CA VAL A 6 1.05 -2.33 -16.94
C VAL A 6 0.42 -1.23 -16.09
N LEU A 7 0.96 -0.02 -16.23
CA LEU A 7 0.43 1.19 -15.59
C LEU A 7 -0.43 1.96 -16.60
N HIS A 8 -1.63 2.33 -16.19
CA HIS A 8 -2.60 3.08 -16.98
C HIS A 8 -2.76 4.49 -16.41
N ASN A 9 -2.53 5.51 -17.23
CA ASN A 9 -3.01 6.86 -16.93
C ASN A 9 -4.48 6.94 -17.40
N ILE A 10 -5.41 7.06 -16.46
CA ILE A 10 -6.85 7.11 -16.74
C ILE A 10 -7.43 8.53 -16.71
N GLY A 11 -6.58 9.56 -16.83
CA GLY A 11 -6.96 10.97 -16.85
C GLY A 11 -7.06 11.62 -15.47
N HIS A 12 -7.17 10.83 -14.40
CA HIS A 12 -7.26 11.33 -13.01
C HIS A 12 -6.27 10.69 -12.04
N THR A 13 -5.72 9.52 -12.38
CA THR A 13 -4.73 8.80 -11.57
C THR A 13 -3.91 7.90 -12.49
N VAL A 14 -2.77 7.43 -11.97
CA VAL A 14 -2.15 6.19 -12.45
C VAL A 14 -2.82 5.01 -11.75
N GLN A 15 -3.19 3.98 -12.51
CA GLN A 15 -3.81 2.77 -12.00
C GLN A 15 -3.11 1.53 -12.58
N PHE A 16 -3.02 0.46 -11.80
CA PHE A 16 -2.62 -0.85 -12.31
C PHE A 16 -3.39 -1.98 -11.63
N GLN A 17 -3.45 -3.13 -12.30
CA GLN A 17 -3.93 -4.37 -11.71
C GLN A 17 -2.78 -5.07 -10.99
N VAL A 18 -3.06 -5.58 -9.80
CA VAL A 18 -2.09 -6.37 -9.05
C VAL A 18 -2.05 -7.79 -9.66
N PRO A 19 -0.87 -8.28 -10.09
CA PRO A 19 -0.75 -9.58 -10.71
C PRO A 19 -1.10 -10.71 -9.73
N ARG A 20 -1.41 -11.88 -10.30
CA ARG A 20 -1.53 -13.11 -9.51
C ARG A 20 -0.18 -13.46 -8.89
N THR A 21 -0.25 -14.06 -7.71
CA THR A 21 0.90 -14.67 -7.03
C THR A 21 1.49 -15.82 -7.85
N SER A 22 2.67 -16.31 -7.46
CA SER A 22 3.28 -17.49 -8.05
C SER A 22 2.43 -18.76 -7.93
N LEU A 23 1.44 -18.77 -7.03
CA LEU A 23 0.45 -19.85 -6.87
C LEU A 23 -0.78 -19.67 -7.78
N GLY A 24 -0.81 -18.64 -8.62
CA GLY A 24 -1.92 -18.35 -9.54
C GLY A 24 -3.12 -17.68 -8.88
N GLU A 25 -3.04 -17.29 -7.60
CA GLU A 25 -4.13 -16.62 -6.89
C GLU A 25 -3.92 -15.11 -6.83
N LYS A 26 -5.02 -14.34 -6.84
CA LYS A 26 -4.96 -12.90 -6.51
C LYS A 26 -4.59 -12.73 -5.03
N PRO A 27 -3.68 -11.81 -4.68
CA PRO A 27 -3.45 -11.42 -3.29
C PRO A 27 -4.74 -11.01 -2.57
N PHE A 28 -4.79 -11.19 -1.26
CA PHE A 28 -5.97 -10.89 -0.47
C PHE A 28 -5.62 -10.51 0.97
N ILE A 29 -6.57 -9.88 1.65
CA ILE A 29 -6.51 -9.53 3.07
C ILE A 29 -7.64 -10.20 3.85
N THR A 30 -7.37 -10.50 5.12
CA THR A 30 -8.29 -11.11 6.10
C THR A 30 -7.94 -10.62 7.50
N GLY A 31 -8.84 -10.81 8.47
CA GLY A 31 -8.61 -10.50 9.89
C GLY A 31 -8.84 -9.02 10.23
N GLY A 32 -8.44 -8.62 11.44
CA GLY A 32 -8.71 -7.27 11.95
C GLY A 32 -10.22 -7.02 12.09
N ILE A 33 -10.70 -5.93 11.50
CA ILE A 33 -12.13 -5.60 11.44
C ILE A 33 -12.88 -6.25 10.27
N LEU A 34 -12.18 -6.96 9.38
CA LEU A 34 -12.76 -7.50 8.16
C LEU A 34 -13.49 -8.81 8.45
N VAL A 35 -14.74 -8.89 7.97
CA VAL A 35 -15.53 -10.13 8.00
C VAL A 35 -15.41 -10.84 6.65
N GLY A 36 -14.44 -11.75 6.57
CA GLY A 36 -14.20 -12.61 5.42
C GLY A 36 -12.90 -12.30 4.66
N LYS A 37 -12.80 -12.85 3.45
CA LYS A 37 -11.66 -12.71 2.54
C LYS A 37 -11.91 -11.58 1.56
N TYR A 38 -10.96 -10.66 1.43
CA TYR A 38 -11.03 -9.54 0.50
C TYR A 38 -9.91 -9.63 -0.52
N VAL A 39 -10.25 -9.90 -1.79
CA VAL A 39 -9.29 -10.10 -2.88
C VAL A 39 -8.98 -8.78 -3.58
N VAL A 40 -7.71 -8.58 -3.96
CA VAL A 40 -7.26 -7.35 -4.60
C VAL A 40 -7.84 -7.20 -6.00
N GLU A 41 -8.26 -5.98 -6.35
CA GLU A 41 -8.80 -5.65 -7.67
C GLU A 41 -7.90 -4.69 -8.42
N GLN A 42 -7.48 -3.61 -7.78
CA GLN A 42 -6.65 -2.59 -8.40
C GLN A 42 -5.85 -1.79 -7.37
N THR A 43 -4.85 -1.08 -7.86
CA THR A 43 -4.15 -0.03 -7.10
C THR A 43 -4.18 1.29 -7.87
N HIS A 44 -4.38 2.39 -7.16
CA HIS A 44 -4.30 3.75 -7.71
C HIS A 44 -3.69 4.73 -6.71
N PHE A 45 -3.41 5.95 -7.15
CA PHE A 45 -2.63 6.93 -6.40
C PHE A 45 -3.30 8.30 -6.39
N HIS A 46 -3.11 9.01 -5.29
CA HIS A 46 -3.46 10.42 -5.13
C HIS A 46 -2.21 11.20 -4.79
N TRP A 47 -1.93 12.25 -5.55
CA TRP A 47 -0.79 13.13 -5.32
C TRP A 47 -1.18 14.58 -5.51
N GLY A 48 -0.39 15.46 -4.90
CA GLY A 48 -0.61 16.89 -4.92
C GLY A 48 0.33 17.58 -5.89
N SER A 49 0.40 18.91 -5.77
CA SER A 49 1.39 19.71 -6.49
C SER A 49 2.64 19.92 -5.63
N ALA A 50 3.66 20.57 -6.20
CA ALA A 50 4.84 20.97 -5.40
C ALA A 50 4.49 21.87 -4.20
N ALA A 51 3.37 22.60 -4.26
CA ALA A 51 2.93 23.51 -3.21
C ALA A 51 1.89 22.90 -2.26
N HIS A 52 1.22 21.81 -2.65
CA HIS A 52 0.11 21.23 -1.89
C HIS A 52 0.27 19.73 -1.71
N LYS A 53 0.07 19.25 -0.47
CA LYS A 53 0.08 17.82 -0.14
C LYS A 53 -1.02 17.08 -0.88
N GLY A 54 -0.76 15.81 -1.19
CA GLY A 54 -1.55 15.00 -2.11
C GLY A 54 -2.42 13.93 -1.48
N SER A 55 -2.17 13.55 -0.22
CA SER A 55 -2.98 12.54 0.45
C SER A 55 -4.41 13.03 0.67
N GLU A 56 -5.38 12.15 0.46
CA GLU A 56 -6.79 12.37 0.77
C GLU A 56 -7.02 12.29 2.29
N HIS A 57 -6.35 11.35 2.95
CA HIS A 57 -6.35 11.22 4.40
C HIS A 57 -5.37 12.20 5.06
N ALA A 58 -5.70 12.58 6.30
CA ALA A 58 -4.82 13.33 7.17
C ALA A 58 -4.68 12.58 8.51
N LEU A 59 -3.47 12.45 9.01
CA LEU A 59 -3.19 11.93 10.35
C LEU A 59 -2.84 13.11 11.25
N ASN A 60 -3.57 13.28 12.35
CA ASN A 60 -3.40 14.41 13.28
C ASN A 60 -3.38 15.78 12.58
N GLY A 61 -4.29 15.97 11.60
CA GLY A 61 -4.40 17.19 10.81
C GLY A 61 -3.30 17.37 9.74
N ARG A 62 -2.34 16.44 9.63
CA ARG A 62 -1.26 16.50 8.65
C ARG A 62 -1.55 15.64 7.42
N ARG A 63 -1.42 16.24 6.23
CA ARG A 63 -1.44 15.55 4.93
C ARG A 63 -0.04 15.18 4.46
N TYR A 64 0.03 14.15 3.62
CA TYR A 64 1.22 13.52 3.07
C TYR A 64 1.35 13.79 1.57
N ASP A 65 2.53 13.51 1.00
CA ASP A 65 2.83 13.90 -0.39
C ASP A 65 2.09 13.05 -1.42
N LEU A 66 1.91 11.77 -1.12
CA LEU A 66 1.26 10.78 -1.97
C LEU A 66 0.47 9.81 -1.09
N GLU A 67 -0.66 9.35 -1.60
CA GLU A 67 -1.44 8.27 -1.01
C GLU A 67 -1.74 7.20 -2.05
N MET A 68 -1.47 5.94 -1.72
CA MET A 68 -1.79 4.79 -2.57
C MET A 68 -2.98 4.04 -1.99
N HIS A 69 -3.98 3.80 -2.82
CA HIS A 69 -5.12 2.96 -2.50
C HIS A 69 -4.97 1.58 -3.14
N ILE A 70 -4.99 0.54 -2.32
CA ILE A 70 -5.10 -0.85 -2.75
C ILE A 70 -6.54 -1.29 -2.48
N VAL A 71 -7.32 -1.41 -3.55
CA VAL A 71 -8.75 -1.73 -3.47
C VAL A 71 -8.95 -3.23 -3.49
N HIS A 72 -9.68 -3.72 -2.49
CA HIS A 72 -10.06 -5.12 -2.36
C HIS A 72 -11.57 -5.24 -2.37
N ARG A 73 -12.10 -6.29 -3.01
CA ARG A 73 -13.51 -6.66 -2.91
C ARG A 73 -13.67 -7.85 -1.96
N ASN A 74 -14.78 -7.91 -1.24
CA ASN A 74 -15.17 -9.10 -0.52
C ASN A 74 -15.37 -10.25 -1.52
N ALA A 75 -14.73 -11.39 -1.26
CA ALA A 75 -14.72 -12.56 -2.12
C ALA A 75 -16.13 -13.16 -2.34
N LYS A 76 -17.10 -12.83 -1.48
CA LYS A 76 -18.49 -13.27 -1.62
C LYS A 76 -19.24 -12.65 -2.81
N TYR A 77 -18.76 -11.54 -3.35
CA TYR A 77 -19.33 -10.88 -4.53
C TYR A 77 -18.54 -11.26 -5.79
N ALA A 78 -19.18 -11.24 -6.96
CA ALA A 78 -18.52 -11.63 -8.21
C ALA A 78 -17.44 -10.62 -8.64
N ASP A 79 -17.74 -9.34 -8.53
CA ASP A 79 -16.89 -8.24 -8.98
C ASP A 79 -17.03 -7.03 -8.05
N VAL A 80 -16.14 -6.05 -8.25
CA VAL A 80 -16.11 -4.84 -7.43
C VAL A 80 -17.31 -3.92 -7.66
N ASN A 81 -17.95 -3.97 -8.84
CA ASN A 81 -19.10 -3.11 -9.13
C ASN A 81 -20.31 -3.55 -8.31
N THR A 82 -20.56 -4.86 -8.27
CA THR A 82 -21.57 -5.47 -7.40
C THR A 82 -21.22 -5.27 -5.93
N ALA A 83 -19.95 -5.43 -5.56
CA ALA A 83 -19.55 -5.36 -4.16
C ALA A 83 -19.72 -3.95 -3.56
N LYS A 84 -19.53 -2.87 -4.33
CA LYS A 84 -19.66 -1.49 -3.87
C LYS A 84 -21.05 -1.14 -3.34
N ASP A 85 -22.08 -1.86 -3.76
CA ASP A 85 -23.47 -1.65 -3.33
C ASP A 85 -23.76 -2.21 -1.92
N PHE A 86 -22.76 -2.82 -1.27
CA PHE A 86 -22.89 -3.41 0.06
C PHE A 86 -21.85 -2.85 1.02
N GLU A 87 -22.29 -2.57 2.26
CA GLU A 87 -21.46 -1.97 3.32
C GLU A 87 -20.14 -2.72 3.57
N ASN A 88 -20.17 -4.06 3.51
CA ASN A 88 -19.00 -4.92 3.69
C ASN A 88 -18.45 -5.48 2.37
N GLY A 89 -18.70 -4.82 1.24
CA GLY A 89 -18.30 -5.32 -0.06
C GLY A 89 -16.95 -4.87 -0.56
N VAL A 90 -16.43 -3.74 -0.07
CA VAL A 90 -15.11 -3.23 -0.45
C VAL A 90 -14.30 -2.92 0.81
N ALA A 91 -13.01 -3.21 0.76
CA ALA A 91 -12.05 -2.74 1.74
C ALA A 91 -10.87 -2.08 1.02
N VAL A 92 -10.41 -0.93 1.51
CA VAL A 92 -9.30 -0.17 0.91
C VAL A 92 -8.17 -0.03 1.92
N ILE A 93 -6.98 -0.50 1.52
CA ILE A 93 -5.74 -0.17 2.21
C ILE A 93 -5.21 1.12 1.62
N ALA A 94 -5.10 2.16 2.45
CA ALA A 94 -4.43 3.40 2.12
C ALA A 94 -3.02 3.43 2.72
N VAL A 95 -2.02 3.70 1.88
CA VAL A 95 -0.62 3.84 2.26
C VAL A 95 -0.19 5.28 2.01
N LEU A 96 0.30 5.94 3.06
CA LEU A 96 0.74 7.34 3.02
C LEU A 96 2.26 7.43 2.79
N PHE A 97 2.68 8.31 1.88
CA PHE A 97 4.09 8.51 1.53
C PHE A 97 4.52 9.95 1.79
N GLU A 98 5.72 10.11 2.33
CA GLU A 98 6.38 11.39 2.49
C GLU A 98 7.64 11.43 1.61
N VAL A 99 7.82 12.52 0.86
CA VAL A 99 9.06 12.75 0.10
C VAL A 99 10.17 13.06 1.10
N ALA A 100 11.14 12.16 1.22
CA ALA A 100 12.31 12.42 2.02
C ALA A 100 13.33 13.27 1.24
N LYS A 101 13.95 14.22 1.94
CA LYS A 101 15.08 14.99 1.41
C LYS A 101 16.29 14.06 1.30
N LEU A 102 17.06 14.17 0.21
CA LEU A 102 18.22 13.32 -0.07
C LEU A 102 19.20 13.22 1.12
N GLU A 103 19.41 14.33 1.82
CA GLU A 103 20.23 14.42 3.02
C GLU A 103 19.76 13.57 4.22
N LYS A 104 18.48 13.20 4.30
CA LYS A 104 17.95 12.24 5.27
C LYS A 104 18.09 10.78 4.82
N PHE A 105 18.01 10.52 3.52
CA PHE A 105 18.11 9.16 2.95
C PHE A 105 19.49 8.51 3.16
N TRP A 106 20.58 9.29 3.16
CA TRP A 106 21.95 8.77 3.33
C TRP A 106 22.31 8.36 4.77
N ASN A 107 21.41 8.59 5.74
CA ASN A 107 21.67 8.32 7.16
C ASN A 107 21.03 7.01 7.66
N ILE A 108 20.46 6.19 6.77
CA ILE A 108 19.97 4.86 7.14
C ILE A 108 21.19 3.93 7.32
N LYS A 109 21.39 3.50 8.56
CA LYS A 109 22.41 2.53 8.96
C LYS A 109 21.73 1.24 9.42
N ASP A 110 22.30 0.08 9.10
CA ASP A 110 21.91 -1.15 9.80
C ASP A 110 22.37 -1.13 11.27
N SER A 111 22.01 -2.17 12.02
CA SER A 111 22.45 -2.39 13.40
C SER A 111 23.96 -2.44 13.57
N ASN A 112 24.71 -2.62 12.48
CA ASN A 112 26.17 -2.69 12.44
C ASN A 112 26.80 -1.38 11.94
N GLY A 113 26.00 -0.32 11.74
CA GLY A 113 26.48 0.99 11.31
C GLY A 113 26.76 1.11 9.81
N LYS A 114 26.46 0.09 9.00
CA LYS A 114 26.71 0.11 7.55
C LYS A 114 25.71 1.03 6.86
N ARG A 115 26.22 2.04 6.15
CA ARG A 115 25.42 2.98 5.35
C ARG A 115 25.05 2.33 4.02
N TYR A 116 23.77 2.37 3.66
CA TYR A 116 23.32 1.91 2.34
C TYR A 116 23.27 3.08 1.36
N VAL A 117 23.95 2.91 0.23
CA VAL A 117 23.92 3.86 -0.87
C VAL A 117 22.95 3.33 -1.93
N ASN A 118 21.80 3.99 -2.14
CA ASN A 118 20.90 3.64 -3.24
C ASN A 118 21.10 4.61 -4.41
N THR A 119 22.02 4.29 -5.32
CA THR A 119 22.29 5.15 -6.49
C THR A 119 21.83 4.59 -7.83
N ARG A 120 21.27 3.38 -7.95
CA ARG A 120 20.83 2.86 -9.27
C ARG A 120 19.99 1.57 -9.26
N GLY A 121 19.42 1.15 -8.13
CA GLY A 121 18.91 -0.22 -7.95
C GLY A 121 17.47 -0.36 -7.46
N LEU A 122 16.56 0.57 -7.75
CA LEU A 122 15.16 0.47 -7.33
C LEU A 122 14.38 -0.71 -7.96
N GLN A 123 14.94 -1.41 -8.96
CA GLN A 123 14.29 -2.59 -9.53
C GLN A 123 14.44 -3.88 -8.69
N SER A 124 15.36 -3.97 -7.72
CA SER A 124 15.67 -5.26 -7.09
C SER A 124 15.54 -5.36 -5.56
N SER A 125 15.27 -4.25 -4.85
CA SER A 125 15.20 -4.26 -3.39
C SER A 125 13.80 -4.50 -2.82
N LEU A 126 12.73 -4.19 -3.57
CA LEU A 126 11.36 -4.52 -3.15
C LEU A 126 11.06 -6.03 -3.31
N TYR A 127 11.79 -6.73 -4.18
CA TYR A 127 11.61 -8.16 -4.45
C TYR A 127 12.45 -9.09 -3.55
N ARG A 128 13.54 -8.63 -2.92
CA ARG A 128 14.46 -9.54 -2.20
C ARG A 128 14.07 -9.89 -0.76
N ASN A 129 13.11 -9.20 -0.14
CA ASN A 129 12.72 -9.46 1.25
C ASN A 129 11.25 -9.87 1.45
N VAL A 130 10.54 -10.27 0.39
CA VAL A 130 9.36 -11.14 0.53
C VAL A 130 9.79 -12.58 0.27
N SER A 131 10.83 -13.02 0.97
CA SER A 131 11.09 -14.44 1.18
C SER A 131 10.39 -14.84 2.47
N HIS A 132 9.66 -15.94 2.40
CA HIS A 132 9.07 -16.67 3.51
C HIS A 132 9.91 -16.54 4.80
N VAL A 133 9.48 -15.71 5.74
CA VAL A 133 9.90 -15.82 7.15
C VAL A 133 8.71 -16.36 7.91
N GLY A 134 8.63 -17.69 7.94
CA GLY A 134 7.90 -18.39 8.98
C GLY A 134 8.36 -17.86 10.34
N HIS A 135 7.38 -17.67 11.23
CA HIS A 135 7.60 -17.41 12.65
C HIS A 135 8.42 -16.16 13.02
N ARG A 136 8.03 -14.98 12.52
CA ARG A 136 8.19 -13.72 13.29
C ARG A 136 7.20 -12.69 12.78
N ALA A 137 6.26 -12.31 13.63
CA ALA A 137 5.26 -11.30 13.33
C ALA A 137 5.93 -9.99 12.92
N VAL A 138 5.80 -9.62 11.64
CA VAL A 138 5.98 -8.23 11.23
C VAL A 138 4.85 -7.46 11.90
N ARG A 139 5.19 -6.58 12.85
CA ARG A 139 4.22 -5.68 13.47
C ARG A 139 3.81 -4.64 12.43
N ASN A 140 2.77 -4.96 11.65
CA ASN A 140 2.10 -3.98 10.80
C ASN A 140 1.15 -3.17 11.69
N SER A 141 1.47 -1.91 11.96
CA SER A 141 0.55 -0.96 12.59
C SER A 141 -0.43 -0.43 11.54
N ALA A 142 -1.69 -0.90 11.62
CA ALA A 142 -2.80 -0.41 10.83
C ALA A 142 -3.71 0.48 11.70
N TRP A 143 -4.12 1.61 11.15
CA TRP A 143 -5.05 2.56 11.72
C TRP A 143 -6.46 2.28 11.19
N ASN A 144 -7.38 1.99 12.10
CA ASN A 144 -8.81 2.18 11.87
C ASN A 144 -9.19 3.53 12.48
N PHE A 145 -10.19 4.22 11.92
CA PHE A 145 -10.70 5.48 12.49
C PHE A 145 -11.03 5.29 13.98
N GLY A 146 -10.21 5.88 14.87
CA GLY A 146 -10.40 5.82 16.33
C GLY A 146 -9.15 5.60 17.19
N CYS A 147 -7.96 5.34 16.62
CA CYS A 147 -6.75 5.11 17.43
C CYS A 147 -5.80 6.34 17.43
N PRO A 148 -5.21 6.79 18.57
CA PRO A 148 -4.53 8.10 18.68
C PRO A 148 -2.98 8.11 18.74
N GLN A 149 -2.23 7.11 18.24
CA GLN A 149 -0.74 7.13 18.33
C GLN A 149 -0.05 7.52 16.99
N PRO A 150 1.22 7.95 16.98
CA PRO A 150 1.87 8.49 15.79
C PRO A 150 2.96 7.55 15.25
N GLU A 151 2.63 6.75 14.23
CA GLU A 151 3.60 5.98 13.43
C GLU A 151 3.16 6.01 11.95
N PRO A 152 4.07 5.96 10.95
CA PRO A 152 3.68 5.76 9.56
C PRO A 152 2.88 4.46 9.46
N GLY A 153 1.63 4.55 9.00
CA GLY A 153 0.68 3.45 9.14
C GLY A 153 -0.24 3.28 7.94
N ILE A 154 -0.78 2.08 7.86
CA ILE A 154 -1.77 1.66 6.88
C ILE A 154 -3.15 2.10 7.39
N VAL A 155 -3.92 2.88 6.63
CA VAL A 155 -5.32 3.15 7.00
C VAL A 155 -6.19 2.12 6.29
N VAL A 156 -7.07 1.43 7.03
CA VAL A 156 -8.04 0.50 6.44
C VAL A 156 -9.43 1.09 6.56
N ARG A 157 -10.12 1.21 5.42
CA ARG A 157 -11.56 1.51 5.35
C ARG A 157 -12.33 0.30 4.88
#